data_AF-K2FUT1-F1
#
_entry.id   AF-K2FUT1-F1
#
_cell.length_a   1.000
_cell.length_b   1.000
_cell.length_c   1.000
_cell.angle_alpha   90.00
_cell.angle_beta   90.00
_cell.angle_gamma   90.00
#
_symmetry.space_group_name_H-M   'P 1'
#
loop_
_entity.id
_entity.type
_entity.pdbx_description
1 polymer ?
#
loop_
_entity_poly.entity_id
_entity_poly.type
_entity_poly.pdbx_seq_one_letter_code
_entity_poly.pdbx_strand_id
1 'polypeptide(L)'
;MYQQLLKLSGDKIAKNENYFILDSDTVLVSENNFMEDGKFVFLQNKEWHQPYFDSFEKIFGYRTKNKLSFTSHMMIFNKVMLQEMKGEMEKKWRKPWDQVYLSTVNENEMSCVSDYDTYANWVLCNYSEKVIQRPFYNKSIKRENFADLKELERIYGNKYKSISFHSYLK
;
A
#
# COMPACT_ATOMS: atom_id res chain seq x y z
N MET A 1 8.73 8.60 -5.35
CA MET A 1 7.55 9.31 -5.91
C MET A 1 6.99 8.64 -7.17
N TYR A 2 7.78 8.44 -8.24
CA TYR A 2 7.26 7.87 -9.50
C TYR A 2 6.47 6.56 -9.31
N GLN A 3 7.01 5.62 -8.54
CA GLN A 3 6.34 4.34 -8.25
C GLN A 3 4.97 4.54 -7.59
N GLN A 4 4.82 5.49 -6.67
CA GLN A 4 3.55 5.78 -5.99
C GLN A 4 2.50 6.27 -6.99
N LEU A 5 2.86 7.23 -7.86
CA LEU A 5 1.96 7.77 -8.87
C LEU A 5 1.53 6.70 -9.89
N LEU A 6 2.45 5.81 -10.28
CA LEU A 6 2.16 4.72 -11.19
C LEU A 6 1.13 3.74 -10.60
N LYS A 7 1.32 3.34 -9.33
CA LYS A 7 0.39 2.45 -8.62
C LYS A 7 -0.98 3.08 -8.45
N LEU A 8 -1.02 4.35 -8.04
CA LEU A 8 -2.26 5.10 -7.93
C LEU A 8 -2.93 5.30 -9.29
N SER A 9 -2.21 5.24 -10.42
CA SER A 9 -2.80 5.28 -11.76
C SER A 9 -3.37 3.94 -12.23
N GLY A 10 -3.35 2.91 -11.38
CA GLY A 10 -3.87 1.58 -11.69
C GLY A 10 -5.32 1.57 -12.17
N ASP A 11 -6.17 2.52 -11.74
CA ASP A 11 -7.55 2.62 -12.22
C ASP A 11 -7.68 2.88 -13.73
N LYS A 12 -6.64 3.45 -14.36
CA LYS A 12 -6.60 3.70 -15.80
C LYS A 12 -6.12 2.48 -16.60
N ILE A 13 -5.42 1.55 -15.97
CA ILE A 13 -4.73 0.43 -16.62
C ILE A 13 -5.47 -0.89 -16.37
N ALA A 14 -5.95 -1.10 -15.15
CA ALA A 14 -6.62 -2.31 -14.75
C ALA A 14 -7.97 -2.47 -15.46
N LYS A 15 -8.20 -3.66 -16.01
CA LYS A 15 -9.47 -4.03 -16.68
C LYS A 15 -10.58 -4.31 -15.66
N ASN A 16 -10.23 -5.01 -14.57
CA ASN A 16 -11.17 -5.39 -13.52
C ASN A 16 -11.38 -4.26 -12.52
N GLU A 17 -12.56 -4.21 -11.90
CA GLU A 17 -12.87 -3.26 -10.84
C GLU A 17 -11.95 -3.43 -9.63
N ASN A 18 -11.74 -4.68 -9.21
CA ASN A 18 -10.75 -5.03 -8.20
C ASN A 18 -9.49 -5.51 -8.90
N TYR A 19 -8.34 -4.98 -8.49
CA TYR A 19 -7.05 -5.37 -9.03
C TYR A 19 -5.98 -5.36 -7.94
N PHE A 20 -4.94 -6.16 -8.14
CA PHE A 20 -3.89 -6.37 -7.17
C PHE A 20 -2.58 -5.80 -7.70
N ILE A 21 -1.86 -5.08 -6.85
CA ILE A 21 -0.50 -4.61 -7.11
C ILE A 21 0.45 -5.41 -6.22
N LEU A 22 1.55 -5.86 -6.81
CA LEU A 22 2.68 -6.50 -6.14
C LEU A 22 3.96 -5.82 -6.59
N ASP A 23 4.80 -5.39 -5.64
CA ASP A 23 6.11 -4.86 -5.96
C ASP A 23 7.01 -5.94 -6.56
N SER A 24 7.75 -5.60 -7.61
CA SER A 24 8.52 -6.56 -8.41
C SER A 24 9.69 -7.21 -7.67
N ASP A 25 10.09 -6.66 -6.54
CA ASP A 25 11.11 -7.22 -5.65
C ASP A 25 10.51 -8.06 -4.52
N THR A 26 9.23 -8.41 -4.60
CA THR A 26 8.52 -9.20 -3.60
C THR A 26 7.91 -10.46 -4.20
N VAL A 27 8.08 -11.58 -3.51
CA VAL A 27 7.51 -12.88 -3.87
C VAL A 27 6.59 -13.39 -2.77
N LEU A 28 5.50 -14.05 -3.14
CA LEU A 28 4.58 -14.70 -2.21
C LEU A 28 5.11 -16.11 -1.90
N VAL A 29 5.19 -16.47 -0.62
CA VAL A 29 5.75 -17.77 -0.19
C VAL A 29 4.76 -18.62 0.60
N SER A 30 3.52 -18.15 0.71
CA SER A 30 2.38 -18.89 1.24
C SER A 30 1.08 -18.29 0.70
N GLU A 31 -0.05 -18.91 1.04
CA GLU A 31 -1.36 -18.47 0.57
C GLU A 31 -1.69 -17.05 1.08
N ASN A 32 -2.13 -16.19 0.16
CA ASN A 32 -2.52 -14.82 0.44
C ASN A 32 -3.97 -14.58 -0.02
N ASN A 33 -4.80 -14.12 0.91
CA ASN A 33 -6.17 -13.71 0.63
C ASN A 33 -6.29 -12.19 0.84
N PHE A 34 -6.65 -11.48 -0.24
CA PHE A 34 -6.81 -10.02 -0.24
C PHE A 34 -8.28 -9.59 -0.22
N MET A 35 -9.20 -10.55 -0.33
CA MET A 35 -10.61 -10.35 -0.06
C MET A 35 -11.14 -11.49 0.80
N GLU A 36 -12.02 -11.17 1.74
CA GLU A 36 -12.67 -12.13 2.65
C GLU A 36 -14.10 -11.62 2.89
N ASP A 37 -15.12 -12.44 2.61
CA ASP A 37 -16.54 -12.10 2.77
C ASP A 37 -16.97 -10.75 2.13
N GLY A 38 -16.44 -10.45 0.95
CA GLY A 38 -16.73 -9.20 0.23
C GLY A 38 -16.08 -7.95 0.83
N LYS A 39 -15.11 -8.13 1.74
CA LYS A 39 -14.29 -7.06 2.34
C LYS A 39 -12.87 -7.13 1.83
N PHE A 40 -12.20 -5.98 1.75
CA PHE A 40 -10.79 -5.86 1.38
C PHE A 40 -9.90 -6.13 2.59
N VAL A 41 -8.90 -6.97 2.40
CA VAL A 41 -7.91 -7.26 3.42
C VAL A 41 -6.70 -6.37 3.20
N PHE A 42 -6.48 -5.42 4.12
CA PHE A 42 -5.30 -4.55 4.12
C PHE A 42 -4.27 -5.03 5.15
N LEU A 43 -3.02 -5.08 4.70
CA LEU A 43 -1.90 -5.61 5.45
C LEU A 43 -1.21 -4.48 6.22
N GLN A 44 -1.06 -4.66 7.53
CA GLN A 44 -0.44 -3.70 8.44
C GLN A 44 0.98 -4.09 8.76
N ASN A 45 1.88 -3.13 8.59
CA ASN A 45 3.23 -3.21 9.12
C ASN A 45 3.22 -2.90 10.63
N LYS A 46 4.25 -3.34 11.35
CA LYS A 46 4.40 -3.09 12.79
C LYS A 46 4.91 -1.69 13.10
N GLU A 47 5.42 -0.99 12.10
CA GLU A 47 6.09 0.30 12.25
C GLU A 47 5.09 1.45 12.06
N TRP A 48 5.22 2.46 12.92
CA TRP A 48 4.59 3.76 12.76
C TRP A 48 5.55 4.66 12.00
N HIS A 49 5.08 5.26 10.90
CA HIS A 49 5.84 6.24 10.14
C HIS A 49 5.05 7.53 10.03
N GLN A 50 5.28 8.45 10.97
CA GLN A 50 4.55 9.71 11.13
C GLN A 50 4.35 10.50 9.81
N PRO A 51 5.37 10.62 8.92
CA PRO A 51 5.21 11.37 7.67
C PRO A 51 4.04 10.91 6.79
N TYR A 52 3.69 9.62 6.79
CA TYR A 52 2.56 9.13 6.00
C TYR A 52 1.22 9.63 6.55
N PHE A 53 1.09 9.71 7.87
CA PHE A 53 -0.12 10.21 8.54
C PHE A 53 -0.24 11.73 8.38
N ASP A 54 0.89 12.45 8.44
CA ASP A 54 0.94 13.88 8.19
C ASP A 54 0.57 14.20 6.73
N SER A 55 1.09 13.43 5.77
CA SER A 55 0.72 13.53 4.36
C SER A 55 -0.76 13.24 4.15
N PHE A 56 -1.32 12.24 4.81
CA PHE A 56 -2.74 11.92 4.74
C PHE A 56 -3.61 13.08 5.25
N GLU A 57 -3.29 13.62 6.44
CA GLU A 57 -4.00 14.77 7.01
C GLU A 57 -3.85 16.01 6.13
N LYS A 58 -2.67 16.24 5.54
CA LYS A 58 -2.45 17.30 4.55
C LYS A 58 -3.32 17.12 3.32
N ILE A 59 -3.46 15.90 2.79
CA ILE A 59 -4.25 15.65 1.58
C ILE A 59 -5.75 15.84 1.85
N PHE A 60 -6.29 15.22 2.91
CA PHE A 60 -7.75 15.14 3.10
C PHE A 60 -8.29 16.13 4.14
N GLY A 61 -7.43 16.69 4.99
CA GLY A 61 -7.80 17.61 6.07
C GLY A 61 -8.48 16.94 7.26
N TYR A 62 -8.36 15.63 7.39
CA TYR A 62 -8.80 14.85 8.54
C TYR A 62 -7.80 13.72 8.84
N ARG A 63 -7.85 13.20 10.06
CA ARG A 63 -6.96 12.13 10.52
C ARG A 63 -7.59 10.76 10.35
N THR A 64 -6.77 9.77 10.01
CA THR A 64 -7.14 8.36 10.15
C THR A 64 -7.14 7.96 11.63
N LYS A 65 -8.01 7.00 12.00
CA LYS A 65 -8.02 6.39 13.35
C LYS A 65 -6.97 5.28 13.50
N ASN A 66 -6.33 4.90 12.40
CA ASN A 66 -5.35 3.83 12.37
C ASN A 66 -4.03 4.24 13.01
N LYS A 67 -3.34 3.28 13.63
CA LYS A 67 -2.06 3.46 14.34
C LYS A 67 -0.89 2.71 13.72
N LEU A 68 -1.11 1.97 12.64
CA LEU A 68 -0.09 1.13 12.00
C LEU A 68 -0.06 1.40 10.51
N SER A 69 1.12 1.50 9.92
CA SER A 69 1.25 1.76 8.48
C SER A 69 0.62 0.61 7.66
N PHE A 70 -0.13 0.96 6.61
CA PHE A 70 -0.58 0.02 5.58
C PHE A 70 0.42 -0.14 4.43
N THR A 71 1.56 0.56 4.49
CA THR A 71 2.67 0.36 3.57
C THR A 71 3.09 -1.10 3.60
N SER A 72 2.70 -1.79 2.55
CA SER A 72 2.90 -3.21 2.34
C SER A 72 3.29 -3.36 0.88
N HIS A 73 4.21 -4.26 0.56
CA HIS A 73 4.72 -4.42 -0.81
C HIS A 73 3.69 -4.99 -1.80
N MET A 74 2.43 -5.07 -1.37
CA MET A 74 1.31 -5.60 -2.11
C MET A 74 -0.02 -5.13 -1.53
N MET A 75 -1.00 -4.83 -2.38
CA MET A 75 -2.32 -4.42 -1.94
C MET A 75 -3.37 -4.61 -3.04
N ILE A 76 -4.60 -4.92 -2.62
CA ILE A 76 -5.76 -4.86 -3.50
C ILE A 76 -6.31 -3.43 -3.56
N PHE A 77 -6.64 -2.99 -4.76
CA PHE A 77 -7.30 -1.73 -5.05
C PHE A 77 -8.66 -1.98 -5.70
N ASN A 78 -9.59 -1.08 -5.44
CA ASN A 78 -10.88 -1.00 -6.12
C ASN A 78 -10.91 0.30 -6.94
N LYS A 79 -11.26 0.19 -8.23
CA LYS A 79 -11.25 1.31 -9.17
C LYS A 79 -12.19 2.43 -8.75
N VAL A 80 -13.39 2.10 -8.27
CA VAL A 80 -14.41 3.08 -7.89
C VAL A 80 -13.93 3.86 -6.67
N MET A 81 -13.52 3.15 -5.62
CA MET A 81 -12.98 3.78 -4.40
C MET A 81 -11.74 4.63 -4.68
N LEU A 82 -10.84 4.17 -5.57
CA LEU A 82 -9.65 4.94 -5.93
C LEU A 82 -9.99 6.21 -6.70
N GLN A 83 -11.00 6.16 -7.57
CA GLN A 83 -11.48 7.34 -8.30
C GLN A 83 -12.18 8.33 -7.39
N GLU A 84 -12.99 7.86 -6.44
CA GLU A 84 -13.61 8.72 -5.42
C GLU A 84 -12.56 9.39 -4.53
N MET A 85 -11.56 8.64 -4.07
CA MET A 85 -10.44 9.19 -3.31
C MET A 85 -9.75 10.32 -4.06
N LYS A 86 -9.41 10.11 -5.34
CA LYS A 86 -8.80 11.14 -6.19
C LYS A 86 -9.73 12.32 -6.40
N GLY A 87 -11.02 12.07 -6.64
CA GLY A 87 -12.03 13.12 -6.78
C GLY A 87 -12.17 13.98 -5.54
N GLU A 88 -12.03 13.41 -4.34
CA GLU A 88 -11.99 14.17 -3.09
C GLU A 88 -10.76 15.09 -3.02
N MET A 89 -9.57 14.58 -3.36
CA MET A 89 -8.36 15.40 -3.44
C MET A 89 -8.55 16.58 -4.40
N GLU A 90 -9.06 16.30 -5.60
CA GLU A 90 -9.26 17.30 -6.65
C GLU A 90 -10.29 18.34 -6.25
N LYS A 91 -11.41 17.93 -5.66
CA LYS A 91 -12.47 18.83 -5.18
C LYS A 91 -11.96 19.73 -4.06
N LYS A 92 -11.20 19.19 -3.11
CA LYS A 92 -10.70 19.95 -1.95
C LYS A 92 -9.67 21.00 -2.37
N TRP A 93 -8.72 20.62 -3.23
CA TRP A 93 -7.57 21.46 -3.56
C TRP A 93 -7.72 22.24 -4.87
N ARG A 94 -8.75 21.94 -5.67
CA ARG A 94 -8.97 22.50 -7.02
C ARG A 94 -7.74 22.31 -7.93
N LYS A 95 -7.09 21.16 -7.80
CA LYS A 95 -5.90 20.76 -8.54
C LYS A 95 -6.01 19.28 -8.92
N PRO A 96 -5.38 18.83 -10.01
CA PRO A 96 -5.28 17.40 -10.33
C PRO A 96 -4.73 16.59 -9.15
N TRP A 97 -5.26 15.37 -8.96
CA TRP A 97 -4.93 14.53 -7.78
C TRP A 97 -3.42 14.30 -7.63
N ASP A 98 -2.71 14.15 -8.75
CA ASP A 98 -1.26 13.90 -8.79
C ASP A 98 -0.47 15.12 -8.34
N GLN A 99 -0.91 16.33 -8.68
CA GLN A 99 -0.32 17.57 -8.15
C GLN A 99 -0.57 17.74 -6.65
N VAL A 100 -1.76 17.35 -6.16
CA VAL A 100 -2.03 17.33 -4.72
C VAL A 100 -1.10 16.35 -4.02
N TYR A 101 -0.95 15.15 -4.57
CA TYR A 101 -0.08 14.11 -4.03
C TYR A 101 1.39 14.53 -4.05
N LEU A 102 1.87 15.14 -5.14
CA LEU A 102 3.23 15.69 -5.24
C LEU A 102 3.49 16.82 -4.25
N SER A 103 2.46 17.55 -3.83
CA SER A 103 2.61 18.61 -2.83
C SER A 103 2.96 18.10 -1.42
N THR A 104 2.90 16.79 -1.17
CA THR A 104 3.31 16.19 0.12
C THR A 104 4.79 15.89 0.22
N VAL A 105 5.56 16.07 -0.87
CA VAL A 105 7.01 15.87 -0.87
C VAL A 105 7.69 16.80 0.13
N ASN A 106 8.63 16.24 0.87
CA ASN A 106 9.52 16.95 1.78
C ASN A 106 10.95 16.49 1.51
N GLU A 107 11.82 17.40 1.09
CA GLU A 107 13.22 17.09 0.72
C GLU A 107 14.06 16.56 1.89
N ASN A 108 13.63 16.81 3.13
CA ASN A 108 14.31 16.34 4.33
C ASN A 108 13.80 14.98 4.81
N GLU A 109 12.79 14.40 4.15
CA GLU A 109 12.18 13.13 4.53
C GLU A 109 12.37 12.12 3.41
N MET A 110 13.02 10.99 3.72
CA MET A 110 13.32 9.96 2.72
C MET A 110 12.05 9.30 2.19
N SER A 111 11.02 9.17 3.05
CA SER A 111 9.74 8.60 2.66
C SER A 111 8.58 9.43 3.20
N CYS A 112 8.16 10.44 2.44
CA CYS A 112 7.14 11.39 2.89
C CYS A 112 5.72 10.81 2.78
N VAL A 113 5.48 9.95 1.79
CA VAL A 113 4.13 9.48 1.44
C VAL A 113 4.19 8.06 0.91
N SER A 114 3.13 7.30 1.16
CA SER A 114 2.94 5.95 0.67
C SER A 114 1.57 5.82 0.00
N ASP A 115 1.56 5.25 -1.20
CA ASP A 115 0.33 5.03 -1.98
C ASP A 115 -0.61 4.06 -1.26
N TYR A 116 -0.03 3.01 -0.66
CA TYR A 116 -0.73 2.03 0.15
C TYR A 116 -1.34 2.64 1.40
N ASP A 117 -0.58 3.44 2.16
CA ASP A 117 -1.14 4.13 3.33
C ASP A 117 -2.21 5.13 2.94
N THR A 118 -2.01 5.91 1.88
CA THR A 118 -2.99 6.90 1.44
C THR A 118 -4.31 6.24 1.09
N TYR A 119 -4.27 5.20 0.25
CA TYR A 119 -5.47 4.50 -0.19
C TYR A 119 -6.15 3.72 0.94
N ALA A 120 -5.43 2.87 1.66
CA ALA A 120 -6.03 2.03 2.69
C ALA A 120 -6.61 2.84 3.86
N ASN A 121 -5.95 3.94 4.28
CA ASN A 121 -6.51 4.82 5.29
C ASN A 121 -7.74 5.58 4.78
N TRP A 122 -7.76 5.99 3.51
CA TRP A 122 -8.93 6.65 2.93
C TRP A 122 -10.13 5.70 2.88
N VAL A 123 -9.92 4.47 2.42
CA VAL A 123 -10.97 3.43 2.41
C VAL A 123 -11.40 3.10 3.84
N LEU A 124 -10.50 3.02 4.81
CA LEU A 124 -10.85 2.78 6.20
C LEU A 124 -11.72 3.90 6.78
N CYS A 125 -11.49 5.15 6.40
CA CYS A 125 -12.28 6.29 6.86
C CYS A 125 -13.67 6.38 6.21
N ASN A 126 -13.80 5.97 4.94
CA ASN A 126 -15.03 6.15 4.15
C ASN A 126 -15.87 4.88 4.02
N TYR A 127 -15.26 3.70 4.13
CA TYR A 127 -15.85 2.38 3.92
C TYR A 127 -15.38 1.38 4.98
N SER A 128 -15.40 1.79 6.25
CA SER A 128 -14.85 1.00 7.37
C SER A 128 -15.41 -0.42 7.46
N GLU A 129 -16.67 -0.63 7.06
CA GLU A 129 -17.36 -1.92 7.03
C GLU A 129 -16.85 -2.88 5.94
N LYS A 130 -16.15 -2.33 4.94
CA LYS A 130 -15.53 -3.06 3.83
C LYS A 130 -14.07 -3.41 4.10
N VAL A 131 -13.50 -3.09 5.26
CA VAL A 131 -12.08 -3.29 5.55
C VAL A 131 -11.87 -4.36 6.62
N ILE A 132 -10.95 -5.28 6.34
CA ILE A 132 -10.33 -6.18 7.30
C ILE A 132 -8.86 -5.82 7.40
N GLN A 133 -8.35 -5.69 8.62
CA GLN A 133 -6.94 -5.40 8.88
C GLN A 133 -6.24 -6.69 9.33
N ARG A 134 -5.10 -7.02 8.71
CA ARG A 134 -4.30 -8.21 9.07
C ARG A 134 -2.82 -7.84 9.18
N PRO A 135 -2.02 -8.55 10.00
CA PRO A 135 -0.58 -8.36 10.00
C PRO A 135 0.04 -8.72 8.65
N PHE A 136 1.02 -7.94 8.19
CA PHE A 136 1.66 -8.11 6.88
C PHE A 136 2.47 -9.40 6.75
N TYR A 137 3.18 -9.82 7.82
CA TYR A 137 4.04 -11.01 7.83
C TYR A 137 5.00 -11.13 6.62
N ASN A 138 5.65 -10.02 6.26
CA ASN A 138 6.73 -10.00 5.28
C ASN A 138 8.10 -10.20 5.92
N LYS A 139 9.04 -10.81 5.19
CA LYS A 139 10.45 -10.86 5.58
C LYS A 139 11.33 -10.27 4.49
N SER A 140 12.14 -9.29 4.87
CA SER A 140 13.16 -8.72 4.00
C SER A 140 14.44 -9.57 4.04
N ILE A 141 14.96 -9.97 2.88
CA ILE A 141 16.22 -10.69 2.74
C ILE A 141 17.10 -10.06 1.64
N LYS A 142 18.41 -10.27 1.73
CA LYS A 142 19.37 -9.78 0.74
C LYS A 142 19.18 -10.50 -0.61
N ARG A 143 19.43 -9.79 -1.71
CA ARG A 143 19.35 -10.33 -3.08
C ARG A 143 20.29 -11.51 -3.34
N GLU A 144 21.43 -11.58 -2.67
CA GLU A 144 22.36 -12.72 -2.74
C GLU A 144 21.74 -14.03 -2.22
N ASN A 145 20.72 -13.94 -1.36
CA ASN A 145 19.98 -15.09 -0.84
C ASN A 145 18.75 -15.41 -1.69
N PHE A 146 18.67 -14.88 -2.93
CA PHE A 146 17.62 -15.26 -3.86
C PHE A 146 17.76 -16.75 -4.20
N ALA A 147 16.66 -17.47 -4.09
CA ALA A 147 16.55 -18.88 -4.39
C ALA A 147 15.31 -19.12 -5.25
N ASP A 148 15.14 -20.35 -5.74
CA ASP A 148 13.89 -20.72 -6.41
C ASP A 148 12.69 -20.63 -5.46
N LEU A 149 11.50 -20.47 -6.03
CA LEU A 149 10.28 -20.26 -5.25
C LEU A 149 10.00 -21.42 -4.28
N LYS A 150 10.24 -22.68 -4.69
CA LYS A 150 9.95 -23.85 -3.84
C LYS A 150 10.85 -23.86 -2.61
N GLU A 151 12.10 -23.47 -2.77
CA GLU A 151 13.04 -23.33 -1.66
C GLU A 151 12.62 -22.20 -0.71
N LEU A 152 12.20 -21.05 -1.25
CA LEU A 152 11.70 -19.94 -0.43
C LEU A 152 10.41 -20.31 0.33
N GLU A 153 9.48 -21.02 -0.31
CA GLU A 153 8.28 -21.57 0.32
C GLU A 153 8.63 -22.55 1.44
N ARG A 154 9.58 -23.47 1.19
CA ARG A 154 10.03 -24.47 2.17
C ARG A 154 10.65 -23.81 3.41
N ILE A 155 11.48 -22.78 3.21
CA ILE A 155 12.19 -22.11 4.31
C ILE A 155 11.26 -21.15 5.07
N TYR A 156 10.43 -20.38 4.36
CA TYR A 156 9.73 -19.23 4.94
C TYR A 156 8.21 -19.36 4.98
N GLY A 157 7.60 -20.22 4.18
CA GLY A 157 6.15 -20.29 3.99
C GLY A 157 5.34 -20.62 5.25
N ASN A 158 5.95 -21.29 6.23
CA ASN A 158 5.30 -21.59 7.51
C ASN A 158 5.15 -20.37 8.44
N LYS A 159 5.89 -19.29 8.19
CA LYS A 159 5.95 -18.12 9.08
C LYS A 159 5.63 -16.79 8.39
N TYR A 160 5.95 -16.69 7.11
CA TYR A 160 5.83 -15.46 6.34
C TYR A 160 4.87 -15.65 5.16
N LYS A 161 4.22 -14.56 4.79
CA LYS A 161 3.33 -14.48 3.62
C LYS A 161 4.08 -14.12 2.35
N SER A 162 5.14 -13.33 2.51
CA SER A 162 5.94 -12.83 1.42
C SER A 162 7.37 -12.56 1.85
N ILE A 163 8.24 -12.50 0.84
CA ILE A 163 9.65 -12.18 0.96
C ILE A 163 9.99 -11.02 0.04
N SER A 164 10.69 -10.00 0.54
CA SER A 164 11.11 -8.83 -0.26
C SER A 164 12.63 -8.70 -0.33
N PHE A 165 13.12 -8.32 -1.51
CA PHE A 165 14.53 -8.25 -1.88
C PHE A 165 15.01 -6.81 -2.09
N HIS A 166 14.85 -6.00 -1.05
CA HIS A 166 15.17 -4.57 -1.05
C HIS A 166 16.64 -4.32 -1.41
N SER A 167 16.89 -3.38 -2.33
CA SER A 167 18.25 -3.06 -2.80
C SER A 167 19.16 -2.44 -1.74
N TYR A 168 18.58 -1.85 -0.69
CA TYR A 168 19.33 -1.22 0.40
C TYR A 168 19.83 -2.22 1.45
N LEU A 169 19.41 -3.48 1.39
CA LEU A 169 19.91 -4.54 2.27
C LEU A 169 21.29 -4.97 1.78
N LYS A 170 22.33 -4.42 2.42
CA LYS A 170 23.73 -4.83 2.23
C LYS A 170 24.04 -6.11 2.98
#